data_AF-A0AAN6N1R7-F1
#
_entry.id   AF-A0AAN6N1R7-F1
#
_cell.length_a   1.000
_cell.length_b   1.000
_cell.length_c   1.000
_cell.angle_alpha   90.00
_cell.angle_beta   90.00
_cell.angle_gamma   90.00
#
_symmetry.space_group_name_H-M   'P 1'
#
loop_
_entity.id
_entity.type
_entity.pdbx_description
1 polymer ?
#
loop_
_entity_poly.entity_id
_entity_poly.type
_entity_poly.pdbx_seq_one_letter_code
_entity_poly.pdbx_strand_id
1 'polypeptide(L)'
;MAVAMLGNGVPKADLPRGAVVHASPRHWQLSIQRISLILLVVQNSALVMVMHYSRNNTIGSQPRYLASTAVLLVEITKLLVSLGLESHNLHKSHRSSAPSERAVLLYRSVFAADSWKLIVPAALYTLQNSLVYVAISNLDAVAFQVTYQLKILTTVLFSILLLGKSISSRQWLALILLTCGVALVQISGSGSLSSPELSWRERLASCIQAPTVPTSNASKGLLAVLAASLTSGLTCVYFEKLVKDSLASVSLWTRNVQLSFFSLFPALFIGVLWQDGAAIARDGFFAGYSPVVWLTIALQALGGLVVAVCIAYADNVAKNFAASLSIVVSYAASALVFRTPLMFHSTSGAAVVLLAMYLYNSRPPPRIHLLPIANERMHEKEEAIASVMAIGRHR
;
A
#
# COMPACT_ATOMS: atom_id res chain seq x y z
N MET A 1 41.18 -20.24 21.65
CA MET A 1 42.14 -19.76 20.63
C MET A 1 41.37 -19.18 19.44
N ALA A 2 40.55 -18.15 19.70
CA ALA A 2 39.67 -17.51 18.71
C ALA A 2 39.14 -16.16 19.28
N VAL A 3 40.03 -15.23 19.66
CA VAL A 3 39.66 -13.82 20.00
C VAL A 3 40.75 -12.82 19.57
N ALA A 4 41.73 -13.18 18.73
CA ALA A 4 42.83 -12.28 18.38
C ALA A 4 43.04 -12.16 16.87
N MET A 5 42.07 -11.57 16.16
CA MET A 5 42.24 -11.07 14.78
C MET A 5 41.35 -9.83 14.53
N LEU A 6 41.30 -8.90 15.50
CA LEU A 6 40.78 -7.54 15.30
C LEU A 6 41.97 -6.59 15.23
N GLY A 7 42.48 -6.38 14.02
CA GLY A 7 43.62 -5.48 13.82
C GLY A 7 44.23 -5.67 12.46
N ASN A 8 43.52 -5.26 11.40
CA ASN A 8 44.16 -4.71 10.21
C ASN A 8 43.12 -3.91 9.42
N GLY A 9 43.49 -2.66 9.15
CA GLY A 9 42.62 -1.64 8.59
C GLY A 9 42.00 -2.06 7.28
N VAL A 10 40.66 -1.94 7.21
CA VAL A 10 39.94 -1.90 5.94
C VAL A 10 40.45 -0.69 5.17
N PRO A 11 41.03 -0.84 3.96
CA PRO A 11 41.32 0.31 3.12
C PRO A 11 39.98 0.98 2.80
N LYS A 12 39.85 2.26 3.18
CA LYS A 12 38.76 3.12 2.72
C LYS A 12 38.86 3.20 1.21
N ALA A 13 38.07 2.37 0.53
CA ALA A 13 37.80 2.58 -0.89
C ALA A 13 37.10 3.94 -1.00
N ASP A 14 37.74 4.87 -1.70
CA ASP A 14 37.19 6.18 -2.04
C ASP A 14 35.88 5.98 -2.80
N LEU A 15 34.76 6.08 -2.09
CA LEU A 15 33.45 6.27 -2.67
C LEU A 15 33.49 7.58 -3.47
N PRO A 16 33.10 7.59 -4.76
CA PRO A 16 33.16 8.80 -5.57
C PRO A 16 32.36 9.91 -4.88
N ARG A 17 33.07 11.00 -4.61
CA ARG A 17 32.53 12.25 -4.04
C ARG A 17 31.39 12.74 -4.94
N GLY A 18 30.22 12.96 -4.33
CA GLY A 18 29.19 13.83 -4.89
C GLY A 18 28.51 13.34 -6.16
N ALA A 19 27.72 12.27 -6.08
CA ALA A 19 26.55 12.19 -6.95
C ALA A 19 25.57 13.28 -6.49
N VAL A 20 25.66 14.46 -7.08
CA VAL A 20 24.62 15.48 -7.00
C VAL A 20 23.33 14.82 -7.49
N VAL A 21 22.47 14.43 -6.55
CA VAL A 21 21.11 14.02 -6.88
C VAL A 21 20.47 15.26 -7.50
N HIS A 22 20.39 15.31 -8.83
CA HIS A 22 19.63 16.33 -9.53
C HIS A 22 18.23 16.30 -8.94
N ALA A 23 17.90 17.30 -8.11
CA ALA A 23 16.54 17.51 -7.65
C ALA A 23 15.70 17.64 -8.91
N SER A 24 14.92 16.61 -9.21
CA SER A 24 14.07 16.60 -10.39
C SER A 24 13.19 17.86 -10.35
N PRO A 25 13.04 18.59 -11.47
CA PRO A 25 12.29 19.83 -11.49
C PRO A 25 10.92 19.68 -10.83
N ARG A 26 10.46 20.69 -10.06
CA ARG A 26 9.16 20.63 -9.34
C ARG A 26 7.98 20.22 -10.24
N HIS A 27 7.99 20.64 -11.51
CA HIS A 27 6.95 20.27 -12.48
C HIS A 27 6.93 18.76 -12.78
N TRP A 28 8.09 18.10 -12.82
CA TRP A 28 8.22 16.66 -13.08
C TRP A 28 7.68 15.83 -11.91
N GLN A 29 7.98 16.24 -10.68
CA GLN A 29 7.45 15.58 -9.47
C GLN A 29 5.93 15.69 -9.37
N LEU A 30 5.38 16.87 -9.64
CA LEU A 30 3.93 17.10 -9.70
C LEU A 30 3.26 16.25 -10.79
N SER A 31 3.91 16.08 -11.94
CA SER A 31 3.41 15.20 -13.01
C SER A 31 3.38 13.74 -12.58
N ILE A 32 4.47 13.21 -12.00
CA ILE A 32 4.51 11.82 -11.51
C ILE A 32 3.44 11.59 -10.44
N GLN A 33 3.31 12.52 -9.50
CA GLN A 33 2.30 12.45 -8.44
C GLN A 33 0.89 12.31 -9.05
N ARG A 34 0.49 13.21 -9.96
CA ARG A 34 -0.84 13.19 -10.59
C ARG A 34 -1.07 11.93 -11.42
N ILE A 35 -0.09 11.55 -12.24
CA ILE A 35 -0.17 10.34 -13.08
C ILE A 35 -0.33 9.10 -12.21
N SER A 36 0.45 8.97 -11.14
CA SER A 36 0.37 7.80 -10.23
C SER A 36 -1.00 7.70 -9.55
N LEU A 37 -1.58 8.82 -9.10
CA LEU A 37 -2.91 8.83 -8.46
C LEU A 37 -4.03 8.50 -9.47
N ILE A 38 -3.97 9.03 -10.69
CA ILE A 38 -4.93 8.69 -11.75
C ILE A 38 -4.81 7.20 -12.10
N LEU A 39 -3.59 6.71 -12.28
CA LEU A 39 -3.32 5.31 -12.58
C LEU A 39 -3.83 4.40 -11.45
N LEU A 40 -3.69 4.81 -10.19
CA LEU A 40 -4.23 4.09 -9.04
C LEU A 40 -5.76 4.03 -9.05
N VAL A 41 -6.44 5.13 -9.42
CA VAL A 41 -7.91 5.15 -9.57
C VAL A 41 -8.36 4.17 -10.65
N VAL A 42 -7.72 4.22 -11.82
CA VAL A 42 -8.05 3.37 -12.96
C VAL A 42 -7.77 1.90 -12.65
N GLN A 43 -6.59 1.60 -12.12
CA GLN A 43 -6.17 0.24 -11.79
C GLN A 43 -7.08 -0.38 -10.72
N ASN A 44 -7.39 0.35 -9.63
CA ASN A 44 -8.30 -0.16 -8.60
C ASN A 44 -9.70 -0.40 -9.15
N SER A 45 -10.20 0.49 -10.02
CA SER A 45 -11.53 0.34 -10.62
C SER A 45 -11.59 -0.87 -11.55
N ALA A 46 -10.57 -1.03 -12.41
CA ALA A 46 -10.43 -2.19 -13.28
C ALA A 46 -10.34 -3.50 -12.47
N LEU A 47 -9.55 -3.51 -11.38
CA LEU A 47 -9.43 -4.66 -10.50
C LEU A 47 -10.78 -5.06 -9.88
N VAL A 48 -11.58 -4.10 -9.39
CA VAL A 48 -12.91 -4.38 -8.86
C VAL A 48 -13.82 -5.00 -9.93
N MET A 49 -13.83 -4.46 -11.15
CA MET A 49 -14.63 -4.97 -12.26
C MET A 49 -14.21 -6.39 -12.66
N VAL A 50 -12.91 -6.63 -12.78
CA VAL A 50 -12.36 -7.95 -13.13
C VAL A 50 -12.62 -8.96 -12.03
N MET A 51 -12.49 -8.59 -10.75
CA MET A 51 -12.81 -9.50 -9.64
C MET A 51 -14.30 -9.82 -9.57
N HIS A 52 -15.18 -8.84 -9.83
CA HIS A 52 -16.62 -9.07 -9.93
C HIS A 52 -16.93 -10.06 -11.05
N TYR A 53 -16.37 -9.83 -12.24
CA TYR A 53 -16.51 -10.74 -13.38
C TYR A 53 -15.96 -12.14 -13.07
N SER A 54 -14.76 -12.23 -12.50
CA SER A 54 -14.09 -13.51 -12.17
C SER A 54 -14.86 -14.34 -11.15
N ARG A 55 -15.55 -13.70 -10.20
CA ARG A 55 -16.27 -14.40 -9.13
C ARG A 55 -17.70 -14.75 -9.48
N ASN A 56 -18.31 -14.02 -10.42
CA ASN A 56 -19.71 -14.19 -10.80
C ASN A 56 -19.89 -14.99 -12.11
N ASN A 57 -18.91 -14.94 -13.02
CA ASN A 57 -18.93 -15.74 -14.25
C ASN A 57 -18.09 -17.01 -14.07
N THR A 58 -18.55 -17.90 -13.19
CA THR A 58 -18.00 -19.25 -13.13
C THR A 58 -18.56 -20.05 -14.32
N ILE A 59 -17.68 -20.39 -15.28
CA ILE A 59 -18.04 -21.22 -16.43
C ILE A 59 -18.07 -22.67 -15.94
N GLY A 60 -19.28 -23.16 -15.65
CA GLY A 60 -19.53 -24.55 -15.24
C GLY A 60 -19.18 -24.87 -13.78
N SER A 61 -19.05 -26.17 -13.48
CA SER A 61 -18.73 -26.76 -12.16
C SER A 61 -17.23 -26.71 -11.79
N GLN A 62 -16.46 -25.82 -12.41
CA GLN A 62 -15.04 -25.64 -12.10
C GLN A 62 -14.87 -25.13 -10.66
N PRO A 63 -13.95 -25.71 -9.86
CA PRO A 63 -13.67 -25.23 -8.52
C PRO A 63 -13.15 -23.79 -8.55
N ARG A 64 -13.48 -22.99 -7.53
CA ARG A 64 -12.97 -21.62 -7.39
C ARG A 64 -11.46 -21.66 -7.15
N TYR A 65 -10.72 -20.73 -7.74
CA TYR A 65 -9.28 -20.61 -7.47
C TYR A 65 -9.03 -20.31 -6.00
N LEU A 66 -7.93 -20.85 -5.46
CA LEU A 66 -7.50 -20.61 -4.09
C LEU A 66 -6.88 -19.22 -3.97
N ALA A 67 -7.31 -18.46 -2.98
CA ALA A 67 -6.85 -17.07 -2.83
C ALA A 67 -5.37 -17.00 -2.43
N SER A 68 -4.88 -17.95 -1.63
CA SER A 68 -3.48 -17.99 -1.17
C SER A 68 -2.48 -18.16 -2.31
N THR A 69 -2.77 -19.02 -3.29
CA THR A 69 -1.92 -19.25 -4.46
C THR A 69 -1.86 -18.02 -5.34
N ALA A 70 -3.00 -17.31 -5.51
CA ALA A 70 -3.04 -16.05 -6.25
C ALA A 70 -2.24 -14.96 -5.56
N VAL A 71 -2.32 -14.84 -4.22
CA VAL A 71 -1.52 -13.88 -3.44
C VAL A 71 -0.02 -14.16 -3.58
N LEU A 72 0.41 -15.43 -3.50
CA LEU A 72 1.81 -15.80 -3.72
C LEU A 72 2.28 -15.38 -5.13
N LEU A 73 1.49 -15.65 -6.17
CA LEU A 73 1.83 -15.26 -7.55
C LEU A 73 1.88 -13.74 -7.74
N VAL A 74 1.05 -12.98 -7.02
CA VAL A 74 1.13 -11.51 -7.01
C VAL A 74 2.47 -11.03 -6.42
N GLU A 75 2.92 -11.62 -5.31
CA GLU A 75 4.23 -11.29 -4.71
C GLU A 75 5.39 -11.67 -5.64
N ILE A 76 5.34 -12.86 -6.26
CA ILE A 76 6.34 -13.28 -7.26
C ILE A 76 6.37 -12.32 -8.45
N THR A 77 5.20 -11.96 -8.98
CA THR A 77 5.11 -11.04 -10.13
C THR A 77 5.67 -9.67 -9.77
N LYS A 78 5.34 -9.12 -8.59
CA LYS A 78 5.90 -7.85 -8.10
C LYS A 78 7.42 -7.94 -7.94
N LEU A 79 7.94 -9.03 -7.40
CA LEU A 79 9.38 -9.24 -7.26
C LEU A 79 10.08 -9.22 -8.63
N LEU A 80 9.57 -10.00 -9.60
CA LEU A 80 10.15 -10.08 -10.95
C LEU A 80 10.12 -8.73 -11.67
N VAL A 81 8.99 -8.03 -11.64
CA VAL A 81 8.87 -6.70 -12.27
C VAL A 81 9.78 -5.69 -11.58
N SER A 82 9.87 -5.71 -10.25
CA SER A 82 10.73 -4.78 -9.50
C SER A 82 12.22 -5.05 -9.75
N LEU A 83 12.62 -6.32 -9.84
CA LEU A 83 13.97 -6.71 -10.23
C LEU A 83 14.28 -6.25 -11.66
N GLY A 84 13.34 -6.42 -12.59
CA GLY A 84 13.45 -5.93 -13.96
C GLY A 84 13.65 -4.41 -14.01
N LEU A 85 12.81 -3.65 -13.32
CA LEU A 85 12.90 -2.19 -13.25
C LEU A 85 14.22 -1.72 -12.61
N GLU A 86 14.68 -2.38 -11.55
CA GLU A 86 15.95 -2.03 -10.92
C GLU A 86 17.15 -2.39 -11.82
N SER A 87 17.13 -3.55 -12.48
CA SER A 87 18.18 -3.93 -13.42
C SER A 87 18.29 -2.95 -14.60
N HIS A 88 17.14 -2.47 -15.09
CA HIS A 88 17.08 -1.45 -16.13
C HIS A 88 17.62 -0.10 -15.64
N ASN A 89 17.30 0.32 -14.41
CA ASN A 89 17.84 1.55 -13.83
C ASN A 89 19.35 1.48 -13.62
N LEU A 90 19.86 0.35 -13.13
CA LEU A 90 21.30 0.14 -12.98
C LEU A 90 22.00 0.11 -14.34
N HIS A 91 21.39 -0.51 -15.37
CA HIS A 91 21.92 -0.48 -16.72
C HIS A 91 21.99 0.95 -17.29
N LYS A 92 20.94 1.75 -17.08
CA LYS A 92 20.91 3.15 -17.53
C LYS A 92 21.93 4.02 -16.78
N SER A 93 22.05 3.85 -15.47
CA SER A 93 22.93 4.65 -14.62
C SER A 93 24.40 4.26 -14.74
N HIS A 94 24.70 2.98 -15.03
CA HIS A 94 26.04 2.42 -15.09
C HIS A 94 26.27 1.71 -16.43
N ARG A 95 25.99 2.41 -17.53
CA ARG A 95 26.06 1.86 -18.90
C ARG A 95 27.46 1.35 -19.27
N SER A 96 28.49 1.96 -18.69
CA SER A 96 29.91 1.60 -18.85
C SER A 96 30.34 0.36 -18.06
N SER A 97 29.57 -0.05 -17.04
CA SER A 97 29.95 -1.14 -16.14
C SER A 97 29.64 -2.51 -16.74
N ALA A 98 30.52 -3.46 -16.46
CA ALA A 98 30.35 -4.84 -16.90
C ALA A 98 29.04 -5.43 -16.34
N PRO A 99 28.40 -6.40 -17.03
CA PRO A 99 27.18 -7.05 -16.53
C PRO A 99 27.37 -7.69 -15.13
N SER A 100 28.55 -8.24 -14.85
CA SER A 100 28.90 -8.84 -13.55
C SER A 100 28.93 -7.80 -12.42
N GLU A 101 29.50 -6.63 -12.66
CA GLU A 101 29.52 -5.53 -11.69
C GLU A 101 28.11 -5.05 -11.37
N ARG A 102 27.25 -4.92 -12.39
CA ARG A 102 25.84 -4.57 -12.21
C ARG A 102 25.07 -5.62 -11.41
N ALA A 103 25.36 -6.90 -11.61
CA ALA A 103 24.76 -7.99 -10.83
C ALA A 103 25.21 -7.95 -9.36
N VAL A 104 26.50 -7.66 -9.10
CA VAL A 104 27.01 -7.48 -7.74
C VAL A 104 26.36 -6.26 -7.07
N LEU A 105 26.18 -5.15 -7.79
CA LEU A 105 25.48 -3.96 -7.27
C LEU A 105 24.02 -4.27 -6.92
N LEU A 106 23.32 -5.02 -7.77
CA LEU A 106 21.95 -5.46 -7.50
C LEU A 106 21.88 -6.36 -6.26
N TYR A 107 22.80 -7.33 -6.14
CA TYR A 107 22.85 -8.19 -4.96
C TYR A 107 23.11 -7.39 -3.68
N ARG A 108 24.07 -6.46 -3.71
CA ARG A 108 24.39 -5.60 -2.55
C ARG A 108 23.28 -4.62 -2.22
N SER A 109 22.54 -4.12 -3.21
CA SER A 109 21.41 -3.22 -2.97
C SER A 109 20.23 -3.98 -2.35
N VAL A 110 19.94 -5.19 -2.83
CA VAL A 110 18.88 -6.06 -2.27
C VAL A 110 19.20 -6.45 -0.84
N PHE A 111 20.42 -6.91 -0.55
CA PHE A 111 20.83 -7.32 0.81
C PHE A 111 21.54 -6.22 1.60
N ALA A 112 21.21 -4.95 1.33
CA ALA A 112 21.75 -3.83 2.10
C ALA A 112 21.43 -3.96 3.59
N ALA A 113 22.27 -3.38 4.46
CA ALA A 113 22.15 -3.51 5.92
C ALA A 113 20.81 -3.01 6.49
N ASP A 114 20.09 -2.13 5.78
CA ASP A 114 18.76 -1.64 6.18
C ASP A 114 17.58 -2.46 5.62
N SER A 115 17.84 -3.50 4.83
CA SER A 115 16.80 -4.33 4.18
C SER A 115 15.91 -5.04 5.19
N TRP A 116 16.46 -5.50 6.32
CA TRP A 116 15.71 -6.20 7.37
C TRP A 116 14.57 -5.36 7.96
N LYS A 117 14.63 -4.03 7.89
CA LYS A 117 13.55 -3.14 8.36
C LYS A 117 12.24 -3.38 7.59
N LEU A 118 12.31 -3.92 6.37
CA LEU A 118 11.14 -4.28 5.55
C LEU A 118 10.46 -5.60 5.98
N ILE A 119 11.09 -6.38 6.86
CA ILE A 119 10.43 -7.55 7.48
C ILE A 119 9.24 -7.09 8.32
N VAL A 120 9.35 -5.94 9.01
CA VAL A 120 8.30 -5.39 9.85
C VAL A 120 7.00 -5.15 9.06
N PRO A 121 6.98 -4.36 7.96
CA PRO A 121 5.76 -4.18 7.18
C PRO A 121 5.27 -5.48 6.54
N ALA A 122 6.15 -6.39 6.11
CA ALA A 122 5.73 -7.69 5.58
C ALA A 122 5.01 -8.55 6.63
N ALA A 123 5.53 -8.62 7.85
CA ALA A 123 4.91 -9.33 8.97
C ALA A 123 3.58 -8.69 9.37
N LEU A 124 3.51 -7.35 9.44
CA LEU A 124 2.27 -6.65 9.77
C LEU A 124 1.20 -6.81 8.69
N TYR A 125 1.55 -6.83 7.40
CA TYR A 125 0.59 -7.14 6.32
C TYR A 125 0.04 -8.56 6.45
N THR A 126 0.86 -9.51 6.87
CA THR A 126 0.45 -10.89 7.08
C THR A 126 -0.49 -11.02 8.28
N LEU A 127 -0.15 -10.35 9.38
CA LEU A 127 -1.01 -10.27 10.56
C LEU A 127 -2.35 -9.62 10.21
N GLN A 128 -2.32 -8.51 9.46
CA GLN A 128 -3.51 -7.82 8.97
C GLN A 128 -4.41 -8.77 8.16
N ASN A 129 -3.85 -9.50 7.19
CA ASN A 129 -4.62 -10.45 6.38
C ASN A 129 -5.25 -11.56 7.23
N SER A 130 -4.52 -12.06 8.24
CA SER A 130 -5.03 -13.07 9.16
C SER A 130 -6.18 -12.53 10.01
N LEU A 131 -6.05 -11.32 10.55
CA LEU A 131 -7.10 -10.65 11.32
C LEU A 131 -8.34 -10.36 10.47
N VAL A 132 -8.16 -9.98 9.20
CA VAL A 132 -9.27 -9.82 8.25
C VAL A 132 -10.02 -11.14 8.04
N TYR A 133 -9.31 -12.26 7.89
CA TYR A 133 -9.95 -13.57 7.74
C TYR A 133 -10.76 -13.96 8.98
N VAL A 134 -10.19 -13.76 10.17
CA VAL A 134 -10.90 -13.97 11.44
C VAL A 134 -12.15 -13.09 11.51
N ALA A 135 -12.05 -11.82 11.11
CA ALA A 135 -13.18 -10.90 11.11
C ALA A 135 -14.29 -11.36 10.15
N ILE A 136 -13.97 -11.68 8.89
CA ILE A 136 -14.94 -12.15 7.90
C ILE A 136 -15.63 -13.45 8.35
N SER A 137 -14.91 -14.32 9.07
CA SER A 137 -15.46 -15.61 9.54
C SER A 137 -16.36 -15.49 10.76
N ASN A 138 -16.36 -14.33 11.45
CA ASN A 138 -17.04 -14.14 12.73
C ASN A 138 -17.97 -12.93 12.77
N LEU A 139 -18.00 -12.13 11.70
CA LEU A 139 -18.80 -10.91 11.57
C LEU A 139 -19.58 -10.97 10.26
N ASP A 140 -20.80 -10.43 10.23
CA ASP A 140 -21.54 -10.35 8.98
C ASP A 140 -20.82 -9.44 7.97
N ALA A 141 -21.07 -9.68 6.67
CA ALA A 141 -20.36 -9.00 5.60
C ALA A 141 -20.56 -7.47 5.63
N VAL A 142 -21.74 -6.99 6.02
CA VAL A 142 -22.02 -5.54 6.03
C VAL A 142 -21.27 -4.87 7.18
N ALA A 143 -21.36 -5.43 8.39
CA ALA A 143 -20.61 -4.92 9.54
C ALA A 143 -19.11 -4.96 9.29
N PHE A 144 -18.56 -6.04 8.71
CA PHE A 144 -17.15 -6.10 8.33
C PHE A 144 -16.76 -4.97 7.37
N GLN A 145 -17.51 -4.78 6.27
CA GLN A 145 -17.18 -3.76 5.27
C GLN A 145 -17.21 -2.34 5.86
N VAL A 146 -18.22 -2.04 6.67
CA VAL A 146 -18.36 -0.71 7.30
C VAL A 146 -17.25 -0.48 8.32
N THR A 147 -17.02 -1.42 9.25
CA THR A 147 -16.02 -1.26 10.30
C THR A 147 -14.59 -1.23 9.74
N TYR A 148 -14.29 -1.99 8.69
CA TYR A 148 -12.95 -2.02 8.10
C TYR A 148 -12.53 -0.70 7.44
N GLN A 149 -13.46 0.23 7.18
CA GLN A 149 -13.12 1.57 6.69
C GLN A 149 -12.45 2.46 7.72
N LEU A 150 -12.48 2.09 9.00
CA LEU A 150 -11.68 2.74 10.05
C LEU A 150 -10.18 2.71 9.73
N LYS A 151 -9.72 1.85 8.82
CA LYS A 151 -8.35 1.88 8.27
C LYS A 151 -7.97 3.27 7.71
N ILE A 152 -8.91 4.04 7.17
CA ILE A 152 -8.65 5.39 6.64
C ILE A 152 -8.24 6.32 7.78
N LEU A 153 -9.03 6.33 8.87
CA LEU A 153 -8.79 7.17 10.05
C LEU A 153 -7.53 6.75 10.80
N THR A 154 -7.30 5.45 10.97
CA THR A 154 -6.08 4.94 11.62
C THR A 154 -4.82 5.26 10.82
N THR A 155 -4.86 5.17 9.48
CA THR A 155 -3.74 5.60 8.61
C THR A 155 -3.42 7.08 8.84
N VAL A 156 -4.44 7.92 8.96
CA VAL A 156 -4.25 9.34 9.21
C VAL A 156 -3.69 9.59 10.61
N LEU A 157 -4.23 8.92 11.64
CA LEU A 157 -3.74 9.00 13.01
C LEU A 157 -2.24 8.64 13.07
N PHE A 158 -1.84 7.52 12.48
CA PHE A 158 -0.43 7.14 12.43
C PHE A 158 0.40 8.10 11.57
N SER A 159 -0.17 8.70 10.53
CA SER A 159 0.53 9.73 9.73
C SER A 159 0.88 10.96 10.56
N ILE A 160 0.04 11.32 11.53
CA ILE A 160 0.34 12.39 12.49
C ILE A 160 1.41 11.92 13.48
N LEU A 161 1.25 10.73 14.05
CA LEU A 161 2.13 10.20 15.10
C LEU A 161 3.56 9.85 14.61
N LEU A 162 3.70 9.25 13.43
CA LEU A 162 4.98 8.71 12.92
C LEU A 162 5.71 9.64 11.95
N LEU A 163 4.96 10.40 11.14
CA LEU A 163 5.51 11.34 10.14
C LEU A 163 5.39 12.81 10.58
N GLY A 164 4.74 13.11 11.71
CA GLY A 164 4.61 14.48 12.23
C GLY A 164 3.73 15.39 11.38
N LYS A 165 2.81 14.83 10.58
CA LYS A 165 1.92 15.65 9.73
C LYS A 165 0.90 16.42 10.57
N SER A 166 0.60 17.65 10.19
CA SER A 166 -0.47 18.45 10.79
C SER A 166 -1.71 18.45 9.90
N ILE A 167 -2.88 18.20 10.50
CA ILE A 167 -4.16 18.10 9.79
C ILE A 167 -5.15 19.04 10.46
N SER A 168 -5.76 19.93 9.67
CA SER A 168 -6.73 20.90 10.17
C SER A 168 -8.08 20.26 10.50
N SER A 169 -8.88 20.91 11.36
CA SER A 169 -10.21 20.41 11.75
C SER A 169 -11.16 20.20 10.56
N ARG A 170 -11.03 21.02 9.49
CA ARG A 170 -11.79 20.82 8.24
C ARG A 170 -11.36 19.57 7.49
N GLN A 171 -10.07 19.29 7.45
CA GLN A 171 -9.53 18.07 6.84
C GLN A 171 -9.91 16.83 7.65
N TRP A 172 -9.96 16.92 8.98
CA TRP A 172 -10.51 15.88 9.84
C TRP A 172 -11.98 15.59 9.53
N LEU A 173 -12.81 16.63 9.44
CA LEU A 173 -14.20 16.50 9.04
C LEU A 173 -14.31 15.83 7.66
N ALA A 174 -13.50 16.26 6.68
CA ALA A 174 -13.47 15.65 5.36
C ALA A 174 -13.07 14.17 5.40
N LEU A 175 -12.12 13.76 6.25
CA LEU A 175 -11.70 12.36 6.39
C LEU A 175 -12.76 11.49 7.06
N ILE A 176 -13.49 12.03 8.05
CA ILE A 176 -14.63 11.35 8.66
C ILE A 176 -15.74 11.18 7.62
N LEU A 177 -16.09 12.24 6.90
CA LEU A 177 -17.06 12.18 5.80
C LEU A 177 -16.64 11.19 4.72
N LEU A 178 -15.36 11.15 4.34
CA LEU A 178 -14.83 10.19 3.39
C LEU A 178 -15.05 8.75 3.87
N THR A 179 -14.73 8.49 5.14
CA THR A 179 -14.89 7.16 5.75
C THR A 179 -16.35 6.72 5.76
N CYS A 180 -17.26 7.62 6.17
CA CYS A 180 -18.70 7.37 6.14
C CYS A 180 -19.24 7.16 4.71
N GLY A 181 -18.83 8.00 3.76
CA GLY A 181 -19.24 7.90 2.36
C GLY A 181 -18.80 6.58 1.73
N VAL A 182 -17.56 6.15 1.95
CA VAL A 182 -17.06 4.86 1.48
C VAL A 182 -17.84 3.71 2.11
N ALA A 183 -18.09 3.76 3.42
CA ALA A 183 -18.89 2.74 4.10
C ALA A 183 -20.31 2.64 3.51
N LEU A 184 -20.97 3.77 3.25
CA LEU A 184 -22.30 3.81 2.64
C LEU A 184 -22.35 3.17 1.25
N VAL A 185 -21.34 3.43 0.39
CA VAL A 185 -21.28 2.81 -0.94
C VAL A 185 -21.17 1.28 -0.85
N GLN A 186 -20.46 0.78 0.16
CA GLN A 186 -20.17 -0.65 0.28
C GLN A 186 -21.28 -1.51 0.90
N ILE A 187 -22.22 -0.92 1.63
CA ILE A 187 -23.40 -1.64 2.15
C ILE A 187 -24.16 -2.35 1.02
N SER A 188 -24.28 -1.69 -0.12
CA SER A 188 -24.93 -2.16 -1.36
C SER A 188 -24.22 -3.35 -2.02
N GLY A 189 -22.89 -3.45 -1.87
CA GLY A 189 -22.08 -4.47 -2.55
C GLY A 189 -22.06 -5.84 -1.86
N SER A 190 -22.65 -5.95 -0.66
CA SER A 190 -22.56 -7.15 0.20
C SER A 190 -23.76 -8.10 0.06
N GLY A 191 -24.65 -7.88 -0.91
CA GLY A 191 -25.85 -8.69 -1.12
C GLY A 191 -25.66 -9.73 -2.24
N SER A 192 -25.38 -10.97 -1.85
CA SER A 192 -25.75 -12.13 -2.69
C SER A 192 -27.28 -12.17 -2.80
N LEU A 193 -27.79 -12.36 -4.02
CA LEU A 193 -29.20 -12.61 -4.31
C LEU A 193 -29.68 -13.88 -3.59
N SER A 194 -30.22 -13.77 -2.37
CA SER A 194 -30.96 -14.88 -1.76
C SER A 194 -31.85 -14.51 -0.56
N SER A 195 -32.24 -13.24 -0.40
CA SER A 195 -33.31 -12.87 0.53
C SER A 195 -34.00 -11.59 0.05
N PRO A 196 -35.28 -11.66 -0.37
CA PRO A 196 -36.09 -10.47 -0.64
C PRO A 196 -36.31 -9.69 0.66
N GLU A 197 -36.43 -8.36 0.57
CA GLU A 197 -37.01 -7.49 1.62
C GLU A 197 -36.28 -7.44 2.98
N LEU A 198 -35.03 -6.97 3.00
CA LEU A 198 -34.52 -6.23 4.18
C LEU A 198 -34.19 -4.82 3.73
N SER A 199 -34.98 -3.87 4.22
CA SER A 199 -34.79 -2.44 4.00
C SER A 199 -33.39 -2.04 4.47
N TRP A 200 -32.76 -1.09 3.78
CA TRP A 200 -31.45 -0.54 4.19
C TRP A 200 -31.43 -0.09 5.66
N ARG A 201 -32.61 0.27 6.21
CA ARG A 201 -32.80 0.62 7.63
C ARG A 201 -32.55 -0.57 8.55
N GLU A 202 -32.98 -1.76 8.17
CA GLU A 202 -32.80 -2.98 8.96
C GLU A 202 -31.35 -3.48 8.88
N ARG A 203 -30.70 -3.31 7.71
CA ARG A 203 -29.24 -3.56 7.55
C ARG A 203 -28.38 -2.60 8.36
N LEU A 204 -28.79 -1.33 8.46
CA LEU A 204 -28.11 -0.38 9.35
C LEU A 204 -28.43 -0.65 10.82
N ALA A 205 -29.67 -1.01 11.13
CA ALA A 205 -30.08 -1.36 12.50
C ALA A 205 -29.29 -2.58 13.00
N SER A 206 -29.05 -3.59 12.16
CA SER A 206 -28.21 -4.74 12.52
C SER A 206 -26.74 -4.38 12.73
N CYS A 207 -26.25 -3.27 12.14
CA CYS A 207 -24.90 -2.76 12.40
C CYS A 207 -24.81 -1.94 13.71
N ILE A 208 -25.91 -1.30 14.12
CA ILE A 208 -25.97 -0.39 15.28
C ILE A 208 -26.40 -1.13 16.55
N GLN A 209 -27.23 -2.17 16.43
CA GLN A 209 -27.57 -3.04 17.55
C GLN A 209 -26.38 -3.94 17.85
N ALA A 210 -25.68 -3.60 18.94
CA ALA A 210 -24.81 -4.55 19.62
C ALA A 210 -25.61 -5.84 19.87
N PRO A 211 -25.05 -7.03 19.62
CA PRO A 211 -25.74 -8.28 19.89
C PRO A 211 -26.25 -8.27 21.33
N THR A 212 -27.57 -8.38 21.51
CA THR A 212 -28.22 -8.39 22.84
C THR A 212 -27.74 -9.56 23.70
N VAL A 213 -27.09 -10.55 23.07
CA VAL A 213 -26.16 -11.49 23.68
C VAL A 213 -24.90 -11.49 22.81
N PRO A 214 -23.72 -11.06 23.31
CA PRO A 214 -22.49 -11.25 22.57
C PRO A 214 -22.22 -12.75 22.52
N THR A 215 -22.62 -13.40 21.44
CA THR A 215 -22.03 -14.69 21.11
C THR A 215 -20.53 -14.43 20.98
N SER A 216 -19.71 -15.22 21.67
CA SER A 216 -18.24 -15.06 21.77
C SER A 216 -17.57 -14.78 20.41
N ASN A 217 -18.20 -15.26 19.32
CA ASN A 217 -17.79 -15.08 17.95
C ASN A 217 -17.93 -13.63 17.46
N ALA A 218 -19.04 -12.93 17.69
CA ALA A 218 -19.24 -11.56 17.17
C ALA A 218 -18.25 -10.55 17.78
N SER A 219 -18.00 -10.64 19.09
CA SER A 219 -16.98 -9.81 19.76
C SER A 219 -15.57 -10.11 19.26
N LYS A 220 -15.27 -11.38 18.95
CA LYS A 220 -14.01 -11.79 18.35
C LYS A 220 -13.84 -11.21 16.95
N GLY A 221 -14.90 -11.23 16.14
CA GLY A 221 -14.91 -10.62 14.80
C GLY A 221 -14.71 -9.10 14.84
N LEU A 222 -15.40 -8.41 15.75
CA LEU A 222 -15.26 -6.97 15.94
C LEU A 222 -13.85 -6.57 16.41
N LEU A 223 -13.30 -7.28 17.40
CA LEU A 223 -11.94 -7.02 17.88
C LEU A 223 -10.92 -7.28 16.76
N ALA A 224 -11.12 -8.33 15.97
CA ALA A 224 -10.25 -8.67 14.85
C ALA A 224 -10.25 -7.58 13.76
N VAL A 225 -11.41 -7.03 13.37
CA VAL A 225 -11.47 -5.98 12.33
C VAL A 225 -10.90 -4.64 12.83
N LEU A 226 -11.04 -4.32 14.13
CA LEU A 226 -10.42 -3.15 14.74
C LEU A 226 -8.89 -3.29 14.77
N ALA A 227 -8.39 -4.44 15.19
CA ALA A 227 -6.96 -4.76 15.14
C ALA A 227 -6.42 -4.76 13.70
N ALA A 228 -7.17 -5.29 12.74
CA ALA A 228 -6.83 -5.26 11.31
C ALA A 228 -6.76 -3.83 10.77
N SER A 229 -7.67 -2.96 11.19
CA SER A 229 -7.69 -1.55 10.79
C SER A 229 -6.48 -0.80 11.34
N LEU A 230 -6.15 -0.99 12.62
CA LEU A 230 -4.98 -0.39 13.27
C LEU A 230 -3.67 -0.86 12.62
N THR A 231 -3.50 -2.17 12.43
CA THR A 231 -2.33 -2.74 11.77
C THR A 231 -2.21 -2.27 10.32
N SER A 232 -3.32 -2.15 9.59
CA SER A 232 -3.33 -1.57 8.23
C SER A 232 -2.79 -0.14 8.22
N GLY A 233 -3.27 0.72 9.12
CA GLY A 233 -2.84 2.11 9.21
C GLY A 233 -1.37 2.23 9.58
N LEU A 234 -0.95 1.47 10.60
CA LEU A 234 0.44 1.43 11.07
C LEU A 234 1.39 0.99 9.95
N THR A 235 1.06 -0.11 9.26
CA THR A 235 1.90 -0.68 8.19
C THR A 235 2.06 0.29 7.04
N CYS A 236 0.97 0.92 6.59
CA CYS A 236 1.00 1.87 5.48
C CYS A 236 1.92 3.06 5.79
N VAL A 237 1.80 3.62 6.99
CA VAL A 237 2.56 4.80 7.40
C VAL A 237 4.01 4.46 7.72
N TYR A 238 4.26 3.32 8.37
CA TYR A 238 5.61 2.84 8.61
C TYR A 238 6.36 2.61 7.29
N PHE A 239 5.69 1.98 6.31
CA PHE A 239 6.26 1.80 4.97
C PHE A 239 6.51 3.13 4.26
N GLU A 240 5.60 4.11 4.36
CA GLU A 240 5.83 5.47 3.83
C GLU A 240 7.07 6.12 4.44
N LYS A 241 7.21 6.06 5.76
CA LYS A 241 8.37 6.58 6.47
C LYS A 241 9.65 5.90 6.00
N LEU A 242 9.65 4.56 5.98
CA LEU A 242 10.82 3.77 5.61
C LEU A 242 11.27 4.02 4.15
N VAL A 243 10.31 4.11 3.22
CA VAL A 243 10.60 4.45 1.82
C VAL A 243 11.16 5.87 1.75
N LYS A 244 10.45 6.87 2.31
CA LYS A 244 10.84 8.29 2.20
C LYS A 244 12.18 8.60 2.86
N ASP A 245 12.46 8.03 4.03
CA ASP A 245 13.74 8.19 4.73
C ASP A 245 14.90 7.57 3.91
N SER A 246 14.61 6.56 3.09
CA SER A 246 15.61 5.84 2.30
C SER A 246 15.75 6.31 0.85
N LEU A 247 14.84 7.16 0.33
CA LEU A 247 14.85 7.58 -1.08
C LEU A 247 16.14 8.32 -1.47
N ALA A 248 16.86 8.90 -0.51
CA ALA A 248 18.13 9.58 -0.74
C ALA A 248 19.29 8.63 -1.03
N SER A 249 19.21 7.37 -0.58
CA SER A 249 20.32 6.40 -0.63
C SER A 249 19.98 5.12 -1.39
N VAL A 250 18.71 4.78 -1.53
CA VAL A 250 18.25 3.52 -2.15
C VAL A 250 17.09 3.81 -3.11
N SER A 251 17.14 3.17 -4.29
CA SER A 251 16.07 3.31 -5.27
C SER A 251 14.73 2.76 -4.73
N LEU A 252 13.63 3.34 -5.21
CA LEU A 252 12.28 2.83 -4.93
C LEU A 252 12.16 1.33 -5.26
N TRP A 253 12.70 0.92 -6.42
CA TRP A 253 12.56 -0.43 -6.91
C TRP A 253 13.38 -1.42 -6.09
N THR A 254 14.56 -1.05 -5.58
CA THR A 254 15.29 -1.86 -4.61
C THR A 254 14.47 -2.07 -3.34
N ARG A 255 13.83 -1.02 -2.79
CA ARG A 255 12.94 -1.17 -1.63
C ARG A 255 11.74 -2.07 -1.94
N ASN A 256 11.22 -2.01 -3.15
CA ASN A 256 10.10 -2.84 -3.56
C ASN A 256 10.49 -4.31 -3.81
N VAL A 257 11.72 -4.56 -4.31
CA VAL A 257 12.32 -5.90 -4.39
C VAL A 257 12.47 -6.49 -2.99
N GLN A 258 13.08 -5.74 -2.08
CA GLN A 258 13.26 -6.17 -0.69
C GLN A 258 11.92 -6.49 -0.02
N LEU A 259 10.93 -5.59 -0.16
CA LEU A 259 9.60 -5.81 0.40
C LEU A 259 8.96 -7.07 -0.18
N SER A 260 8.94 -7.20 -1.52
CA SER A 260 8.32 -8.33 -2.22
C SER A 260 9.01 -9.66 -1.87
N PHE A 261 10.33 -9.64 -1.69
CA PHE A 261 11.09 -10.80 -1.24
C PHE A 261 10.68 -11.23 0.16
N PHE A 262 10.60 -10.30 1.12
CA PHE A 262 10.19 -10.63 2.47
C PHE A 262 8.71 -11.03 2.59
N SER A 263 7.83 -10.57 1.70
CA SER A 263 6.42 -10.99 1.65
C SER A 263 6.21 -12.36 1.00
N LEU A 264 7.20 -12.94 0.29
CA LEU A 264 7.10 -14.31 -0.21
C LEU A 264 6.97 -15.34 0.92
N PHE A 265 7.74 -15.17 2.00
CA PHE A 265 7.74 -16.11 3.11
C PHE A 265 6.36 -16.27 3.77
N PRO A 266 5.67 -15.21 4.21
CA PRO A 266 4.34 -15.37 4.76
C PRO A 266 3.31 -15.84 3.73
N ALA A 267 3.39 -15.38 2.48
CA ALA A 267 2.48 -15.85 1.43
C ALA A 267 2.61 -17.37 1.19
N LEU A 268 3.84 -17.88 1.21
CA LEU A 268 4.13 -19.31 1.04
C LEU A 268 3.78 -20.11 2.30
N PHE A 269 4.37 -19.77 3.45
CA PHE A 269 4.23 -20.60 4.65
C PHE A 269 2.85 -20.51 5.28
N ILE A 270 2.27 -19.30 5.38
CA ILE A 270 0.98 -19.11 6.05
C ILE A 270 -0.16 -19.28 5.03
N GLY A 271 -0.05 -18.67 3.86
CA GLY A 271 -1.09 -18.79 2.82
C GLY A 271 -1.12 -20.18 2.19
N VAL A 272 -0.07 -20.54 1.47
CA VAL A 272 -0.07 -21.76 0.64
C VAL A 272 0.03 -23.03 1.49
N LEU A 273 0.98 -23.11 2.43
CA LEU A 273 1.24 -24.35 3.17
C LEU A 273 0.28 -24.56 4.33
N TRP A 274 0.06 -23.53 5.16
CA TRP A 274 -0.78 -23.67 6.36
C TRP A 274 -2.27 -23.54 6.06
N GLN A 275 -2.69 -22.52 5.30
CA GLN A 275 -4.11 -22.23 5.11
C GLN A 275 -4.76 -23.14 4.05
N ASP A 276 -4.18 -23.25 2.85
CA ASP A 276 -4.80 -23.98 1.73
C ASP A 276 -4.04 -25.28 1.33
N GLY A 277 -3.03 -25.70 2.08
CA GLY A 277 -2.12 -26.78 1.69
C GLY A 277 -2.82 -28.12 1.40
N ALA A 278 -3.82 -28.49 2.21
CA ALA A 278 -4.62 -29.69 2.00
C ALA A 278 -5.48 -29.61 0.72
N ALA A 279 -6.07 -28.44 0.44
CA ALA A 279 -6.85 -28.20 -0.78
C ALA A 279 -5.94 -28.24 -2.02
N ILE A 280 -4.74 -27.67 -1.94
CA ILE A 280 -3.73 -27.70 -3.00
C ILE A 280 -3.26 -29.13 -3.29
N ALA A 281 -3.06 -29.94 -2.25
CA ALA A 281 -2.66 -31.34 -2.42
C ALA A 281 -3.75 -32.17 -3.12
N ARG A 282 -5.03 -31.84 -2.90
CA ARG A 282 -6.17 -32.54 -3.50
C ARG A 282 -6.48 -32.07 -4.92
N ASP A 283 -6.58 -30.76 -5.14
CA ASP A 283 -7.12 -30.17 -6.37
C ASP A 283 -6.02 -29.62 -7.30
N GLY A 284 -4.79 -29.46 -6.78
CA GLY A 284 -3.65 -28.88 -7.49
C GLY A 284 -3.50 -27.37 -7.26
N PHE A 285 -2.27 -26.87 -7.40
CA PHE A 285 -1.94 -25.46 -7.14
C PHE A 285 -2.67 -24.48 -8.08
N PHE A 286 -2.87 -24.87 -9.34
CA PHE A 286 -3.52 -24.05 -10.37
C PHE A 286 -5.00 -24.41 -10.59
N ALA A 287 -5.62 -25.11 -9.64
CA ALA A 287 -7.04 -25.44 -9.73
C ALA A 287 -7.90 -24.18 -9.88
N GLY A 288 -8.80 -24.19 -10.86
CA GLY A 288 -9.72 -23.06 -11.10
C GLY A 288 -9.09 -21.82 -11.75
N TYR A 289 -7.85 -21.90 -12.23
CA TYR A 289 -7.20 -20.77 -12.91
C TYR A 289 -7.75 -20.60 -14.33
N SER A 290 -8.16 -19.38 -14.62
CA SER A 290 -8.60 -18.94 -15.96
C SER A 290 -7.79 -17.72 -16.40
N PRO A 291 -7.86 -17.29 -17.68
CA PRO A 291 -7.22 -16.05 -18.13
C PRO A 291 -7.64 -14.82 -17.29
N VAL A 292 -8.86 -14.82 -16.74
CA VAL A 292 -9.35 -13.76 -15.86
C VAL A 292 -8.63 -13.75 -14.51
N VAL A 293 -8.29 -14.92 -13.96
CA VAL A 293 -7.49 -15.04 -12.74
C VAL A 293 -6.08 -14.49 -12.98
N TRP A 294 -5.47 -14.82 -14.12
CA TRP A 294 -4.17 -14.26 -14.51
C TRP A 294 -4.22 -12.74 -14.68
N LEU A 295 -5.27 -12.20 -15.31
CA LEU A 295 -5.50 -10.76 -15.40
C LEU A 295 -5.66 -10.14 -14.00
N THR A 296 -6.35 -10.81 -13.08
CA THR A 296 -6.52 -10.36 -11.69
C THR A 296 -5.17 -10.28 -10.98
N ILE A 297 -4.33 -11.31 -11.12
CA ILE A 297 -2.97 -11.33 -10.56
C ILE A 297 -2.12 -10.19 -11.14
N ALA A 298 -2.14 -10.00 -12.46
CA ALA A 298 -1.40 -8.92 -13.12
C ALA A 298 -1.87 -7.53 -12.64
N LEU A 299 -3.18 -7.31 -12.56
CA LEU A 299 -3.75 -6.04 -12.08
C LEU A 299 -3.43 -5.80 -10.60
N GLN A 300 -3.44 -6.82 -9.74
CA GLN A 300 -3.04 -6.69 -8.34
C GLN A 300 -1.56 -6.36 -8.19
N ALA A 301 -0.70 -7.05 -8.94
CA ALA A 301 0.73 -6.77 -8.94
C ALA A 301 1.01 -5.34 -9.40
N LEU A 302 0.39 -4.90 -10.51
CA LEU A 302 0.46 -3.52 -10.99
C LEU A 302 -0.02 -2.52 -9.93
N GLY A 303 -1.15 -2.78 -9.28
CA GLY A 303 -1.66 -1.94 -8.20
C GLY A 303 -0.67 -1.76 -7.06
N GLY A 304 -0.01 -2.85 -6.64
CA GLY A 304 1.04 -2.79 -5.62
C GLY A 304 2.23 -1.91 -6.03
N LEU A 305 2.68 -2.00 -7.29
CA LEU A 305 3.76 -1.14 -7.81
C LEU A 305 3.34 0.33 -7.88
N VAL A 306 2.13 0.60 -8.35
CA VAL A 306 1.57 1.97 -8.42
C VAL A 306 1.43 2.55 -7.01
N VAL A 307 0.99 1.76 -6.03
CA VAL A 307 0.94 2.17 -4.62
C VAL A 307 2.33 2.57 -4.11
N ALA A 308 3.38 1.81 -4.43
CA ALA A 308 4.75 2.18 -4.04
C ALA A 308 5.15 3.55 -4.63
N VAL A 309 4.87 3.78 -5.91
CA VAL A 309 5.10 5.08 -6.57
C VAL A 309 4.29 6.20 -5.91
N CYS A 310 2.99 5.97 -5.63
CA CYS A 310 2.17 6.94 -4.91
C CYS A 310 2.72 7.24 -3.51
N ILE A 311 3.25 6.26 -2.80
CA ILE A 311 3.84 6.48 -1.47
C ILE A 311 5.14 7.30 -1.57
N ALA A 312 5.94 7.10 -2.61
CA ALA A 312 7.19 7.85 -2.76
C ALA A 312 7.00 9.29 -3.23
N TYR A 313 6.08 9.53 -4.16
CA TYR A 313 5.89 10.85 -4.79
C TYR A 313 4.63 11.59 -4.30
N ALA A 314 3.73 10.90 -3.61
CA ALA A 314 2.59 11.49 -2.93
C ALA A 314 2.63 11.10 -1.44
N ASP A 315 1.47 11.18 -0.80
CA ASP A 315 1.29 10.82 0.61
C ASP A 315 0.25 9.71 0.72
N ASN A 316 0.31 8.89 1.79
CA ASN A 316 -0.73 7.89 2.06
C ASN A 316 -2.14 8.50 2.14
N VAL A 317 -2.27 9.77 2.53
CA VAL A 317 -3.56 10.46 2.55
C VAL A 317 -4.10 10.66 1.12
N ALA A 318 -3.27 11.13 0.19
CA ALA A 318 -3.67 11.28 -1.22
C ALA A 318 -3.99 9.93 -1.87
N LYS A 319 -3.21 8.89 -1.54
CA LYS A 319 -3.50 7.50 -1.94
C LYS A 319 -4.88 7.04 -1.44
N ASN A 320 -5.23 7.34 -0.18
CA ASN A 320 -6.54 6.99 0.37
C ASN A 320 -7.68 7.72 -0.36
N PHE A 321 -7.50 8.99 -0.74
CA PHE A 321 -8.47 9.70 -1.58
C PHE A 321 -8.62 9.09 -2.98
N ALA A 322 -7.51 8.74 -3.64
CA ALA A 322 -7.55 8.05 -4.92
C ALA A 322 -8.25 6.68 -4.82
N ALA A 323 -7.98 5.92 -3.76
CA ALA A 323 -8.68 4.67 -3.49
C ALA A 323 -10.19 4.89 -3.29
N SER A 324 -10.60 5.88 -2.50
CA SER A 324 -12.03 6.21 -2.33
C SER A 324 -12.70 6.66 -3.64
N LEU A 325 -12.01 7.44 -4.47
CA LEU A 325 -12.51 7.82 -5.79
C LEU A 325 -12.69 6.62 -6.71
N SER A 326 -11.77 5.64 -6.65
CA SER A 326 -11.90 4.40 -7.42
C SER A 326 -13.16 3.60 -7.07
N ILE A 327 -13.64 3.67 -5.83
CA ILE A 327 -14.89 3.04 -5.41
C ILE A 327 -16.08 3.71 -6.11
N VAL A 328 -16.10 5.04 -6.18
CA VAL A 328 -17.13 5.81 -6.91
C VAL A 328 -17.10 5.49 -8.40
N VAL A 329 -15.91 5.47 -9.01
CA VAL A 329 -15.74 5.10 -10.43
C VAL A 329 -16.18 3.66 -10.68
N SER A 330 -15.84 2.72 -9.80
CA SER A 330 -16.27 1.32 -9.90
C SER A 330 -17.79 1.18 -9.79
N TYR A 331 -18.43 1.95 -8.91
CA TYR A 331 -19.88 1.96 -8.77
C TYR A 331 -20.56 2.46 -10.06
N ALA A 332 -20.08 3.59 -10.61
CA ALA A 332 -20.56 4.11 -11.88
C ALA A 332 -20.33 3.12 -13.04
N ALA A 333 -19.13 2.54 -13.13
CA ALA A 333 -18.80 1.55 -14.14
C ALA A 333 -19.68 0.29 -14.04
N SER A 334 -19.98 -0.18 -12.81
CA SER A 334 -20.87 -1.32 -12.59
C SER A 334 -22.28 -1.05 -13.12
N ALA A 335 -22.81 0.14 -12.84
CA ALA A 335 -24.14 0.54 -13.32
C ALA A 335 -24.22 0.61 -14.85
N LEU A 336 -23.13 1.04 -15.51
CA LEU A 336 -23.08 1.12 -16.97
C LEU A 336 -22.85 -0.24 -17.65
N VAL A 337 -21.88 -1.02 -17.15
CA VAL A 337 -21.43 -2.28 -17.78
C VAL A 337 -22.34 -3.44 -17.43
N PHE A 338 -22.70 -3.58 -16.16
CA PHE A 338 -23.52 -4.70 -15.66
C PHE A 338 -25.00 -4.33 -15.50
N ARG A 339 -25.39 -3.10 -15.84
CA ARG A 339 -26.77 -2.59 -15.71
C ARG A 339 -27.34 -2.75 -14.30
N THR A 340 -26.48 -2.69 -13.28
CA THR A 340 -26.92 -2.77 -11.88
C THR A 340 -27.74 -1.54 -11.50
N PRO A 341 -28.88 -1.70 -10.81
CA PRO A 341 -29.73 -0.58 -10.43
C PRO A 341 -28.99 0.37 -9.48
N LEU A 342 -29.10 1.67 -9.74
CA LEU A 342 -28.51 2.71 -8.88
C LEU A 342 -29.32 2.83 -7.59
N MET A 343 -28.78 2.34 -6.48
CA MET A 343 -29.43 2.43 -5.19
C MET A 343 -29.21 3.81 -4.56
N PHE A 344 -30.24 4.36 -3.92
CA PHE A 344 -30.18 5.71 -3.32
C PHE A 344 -29.03 5.86 -2.31
N HIS A 345 -28.79 4.84 -1.47
CA HIS A 345 -27.74 4.88 -0.45
C HIS A 345 -26.32 4.84 -1.02
N SER A 346 -26.10 4.11 -2.11
CA SER A 346 -24.80 4.09 -2.79
C SER A 346 -24.54 5.41 -3.50
N THR A 347 -25.57 5.98 -4.13
CA THR A 347 -25.48 7.28 -4.79
C THR A 347 -25.26 8.41 -3.77
N SER A 348 -25.93 8.39 -2.62
CA SER A 348 -25.69 9.36 -1.54
C SER A 348 -24.30 9.19 -0.93
N GLY A 349 -23.84 7.96 -0.71
CA GLY A 349 -22.47 7.66 -0.28
C GLY A 349 -21.42 8.20 -1.26
N ALA A 350 -21.62 8.01 -2.57
CA ALA A 350 -20.74 8.54 -3.60
C ALA A 350 -20.71 10.08 -3.59
N ALA A 351 -21.86 10.73 -3.44
CA ALA A 351 -21.92 12.20 -3.31
C ALA A 351 -21.16 12.69 -2.07
N VAL A 352 -21.27 11.99 -0.94
CA VAL A 352 -20.52 12.30 0.29
C VAL A 352 -19.01 12.13 0.09
N VAL A 353 -18.56 11.09 -0.62
CA VAL A 353 -17.14 10.91 -0.98
C VAL A 353 -16.62 12.08 -1.80
N LEU A 354 -17.36 12.50 -2.83
CA LEU A 354 -16.97 13.64 -3.67
C LEU A 354 -16.95 14.96 -2.88
N LEU A 355 -17.94 15.19 -2.01
CA LEU A 355 -17.97 16.35 -1.13
C LEU A 355 -16.78 16.36 -0.16
N ALA A 356 -16.45 15.22 0.44
CA ALA A 356 -15.29 15.07 1.32
C ALA A 356 -13.98 15.39 0.58
N MET A 357 -13.82 14.87 -0.65
CA MET A 357 -12.67 15.16 -1.50
C MET A 357 -12.55 16.66 -1.82
N TYR A 358 -13.66 17.31 -2.16
CA TYR A 358 -13.69 18.75 -2.37
C TYR A 358 -13.25 19.49 -1.09
N LEU A 359 -13.90 19.20 0.04
CA LEU A 359 -13.68 19.89 1.31
C LEU A 359 -12.23 19.76 1.82
N TYR A 360 -11.60 18.60 1.61
CA TYR A 360 -10.20 18.38 1.97
C TYR A 360 -9.24 19.26 1.17
N ASN A 361 -9.54 19.48 -0.11
CA ASN A 361 -8.70 20.21 -1.06
C ASN A 361 -9.03 21.71 -1.15
N SER A 362 -10.16 22.18 -0.61
CA SER A 362 -10.57 23.59 -0.64
C SER A 362 -9.69 24.54 0.20
N ARG A 363 -8.62 24.05 0.84
CA ARG A 363 -7.59 24.91 1.46
C ARG A 363 -6.28 24.78 0.69
N PRO A 364 -5.68 25.89 0.23
CA PRO A 364 -4.32 25.84 -0.27
C PRO A 364 -3.41 25.32 0.85
N PRO A 365 -2.38 24.50 0.53
CA PRO A 365 -1.39 24.11 1.52
C PRO A 365 -0.83 25.39 2.17
N PRO A 366 -0.57 25.39 3.49
CA PRO A 366 0.13 26.51 4.11
C PRO A 366 1.39 26.77 3.29
N ARG A 367 1.65 28.05 2.97
CA ARG A 367 2.90 28.45 2.31
C ARG A 367 4.04 27.84 3.14
N ILE A 368 4.67 26.80 2.61
CA ILE A 368 5.88 26.27 3.19
C ILE A 368 6.88 27.42 3.06
N HIS A 369 7.14 28.15 4.15
CA HIS A 369 8.43 28.80 4.31
C HIS A 369 9.43 27.65 4.24
N LEU A 370 9.99 27.45 3.05
CA LEU A 370 11.05 26.49 2.82
C LEU A 370 12.13 26.87 3.82
N LEU A 371 12.32 26.05 4.84
CA LEU A 371 13.61 26.03 5.52
C LEU A 371 14.66 25.89 4.42
N PRO A 372 15.74 26.68 4.47
CA PRO A 372 16.75 26.66 3.43
C PRO A 372 17.18 25.21 3.21
N ILE A 373 17.01 24.77 1.96
CA ILE A 373 17.44 23.46 1.50
C ILE A 373 18.93 23.33 1.85
N ALA A 374 19.34 22.11 2.20
CA ALA A 374 20.66 21.69 2.68
C ALA A 374 21.93 22.29 2.02
N ASN A 375 21.80 23.05 0.93
CA ASN A 375 22.87 23.88 0.38
C ASN A 375 23.39 24.91 1.37
N GLU A 376 22.54 25.60 2.14
CA GLU A 376 23.04 26.62 3.09
C GLU A 376 23.80 25.97 4.24
N ARG A 377 23.31 24.86 4.83
CA ARG A 377 24.04 24.16 5.90
C ARG A 377 25.34 23.48 5.45
N MET A 378 25.42 23.10 4.17
CA MET A 378 26.68 22.60 3.58
C MET A 378 27.64 23.77 3.34
N HIS A 379 27.16 24.91 2.84
CA HIS A 379 27.98 26.11 2.68
C HIS A 379 28.47 26.67 4.03
N GLU A 380 27.63 26.67 5.06
CA GLU A 380 27.97 27.10 6.43
C GLU A 380 28.97 26.14 7.08
N LYS A 381 28.84 24.83 6.84
CA LYS A 381 29.83 23.84 7.29
C LYS A 381 31.14 23.97 6.53
N GLU A 382 31.11 24.18 5.22
CA GLU A 382 32.31 24.35 4.40
C GLU A 382 33.03 25.67 4.72
N GLU A 383 32.30 26.75 4.97
CA GLU A 383 32.87 28.02 5.46
C GLU A 383 33.42 27.89 6.88
N ALA A 384 32.72 27.21 7.79
CA ALA A 384 33.23 26.97 9.14
C ALA A 384 34.50 26.11 9.13
N ILE A 385 34.55 25.07 8.29
CA ILE A 385 35.72 24.21 8.12
C ILE A 385 36.87 24.98 7.44
N ALA A 386 36.58 25.81 6.43
CA ALA A 386 37.58 26.64 5.75
C ALA A 386 38.17 27.71 6.69
N SER A 387 37.34 28.34 7.52
CA SER A 387 37.77 29.34 8.50
C SER A 387 38.65 28.73 9.60
N VAL A 388 38.30 27.54 10.09
CA VAL A 388 39.15 26.79 11.05
C VAL A 388 40.48 26.36 10.41
N MET A 389 40.48 25.94 9.14
CA MET A 389 41.72 25.59 8.42
C MET A 389 42.59 26.80 8.04
N ALA A 390 42.00 27.99 7.89
CA ALA A 390 42.73 29.23 7.66
C ALA A 390 43.44 29.72 8.94
N ILE A 391 42.79 29.60 10.09
CA ILE A 391 43.36 29.95 11.41
C ILE A 391 44.53 29.03 11.78
N GLY A 392 44.51 27.76 11.35
CA GLY A 392 45.59 26.80 11.57
C GLY A 392 46.84 26.98 10.70
N ARG A 393 46.80 27.87 9.69
CA ARG A 393 47.93 28.11 8.75
C ARG A 393 48.81 29.31 9.11
N HIS A 394 48.47 30.05 10.17
CA HIS A 394 49.22 31.20 10.66
C HIS A 394 49.82 31.00 12.07
N ARG A 395 50.08 29.76 12.48
CA ARG A 395 50.89 29.44 13.67
C ARG A 395 52.11 28.63 13.31
#